data_AF-A0A7V1PXN0-F1
#
_entry.id   AF-A0A7V1PXN0-F1
#
_cell.length_a   1.000
_cell.length_b   1.000
_cell.length_c   1.000
_cell.angle_alpha   90.00
_cell.angle_beta   90.00
_cell.angle_gamma   90.00
#
_symmetry.space_group_name_H-M   'P 1'
#
loop_
_entity.id
_entity.type
_entity.pdbx_description
1 polymer ?
#
loop_
_entity_poly.entity_id
_entity_poly.type
_entity_poly.pdbx_seq_one_letter_code
_entity_poly.pdbx_strand_id
1 'polypeptide(L)'
;MSFKRYANAIISQPNIEFDRWMDELRTQHNGVVTKNSISRVAKIVLRKADPHQYLLSHVTIVASVDCYEPDGITTGKFLNRDIQCERRWKNFRIKSECEDIINNNQDAWERSLLLSTYRTFIGAPNYLEHIQIPELSKGFVVDTIARDLGETCYIDILVATDRKHKMLINDIMDENICAMSMGCISLFTICSKCGNVASDDSQLCPCILYDGKGSKFKDESGISHKIAELVGHVSVPNSNQFMDASWVRNPAFSGAQRRNILNPDTVSIASKLDEVSSVYAIKREN
;
A
#
# COMPACT_ATOMS: atom_id res chain seq x y z
N MET A 1 -25.54 -17.37 -12.89
CA MET A 1 -24.20 -17.68 -12.34
C MET A 1 -23.33 -16.44 -12.51
N SER A 2 -22.99 -15.77 -11.42
CA SER A 2 -22.23 -14.51 -11.44
C SER A 2 -20.76 -14.82 -11.68
N PHE A 3 -20.23 -14.41 -12.83
CA PHE A 3 -18.80 -14.46 -13.11
C PHE A 3 -18.09 -13.50 -12.14
N LYS A 4 -17.34 -14.04 -11.18
CA LYS A 4 -16.41 -13.26 -10.34
C LYS A 4 -15.36 -12.66 -11.28
N ARG A 5 -15.33 -11.34 -11.43
CA ARG A 5 -14.28 -10.64 -12.17
C ARG A 5 -13.11 -10.48 -11.22
N TYR A 6 -12.07 -11.29 -11.39
CA TYR A 6 -10.81 -11.07 -10.69
C TYR A 6 -10.07 -9.92 -11.39
N ALA A 7 -9.69 -8.88 -10.63
CA ALA A 7 -8.78 -7.85 -11.11
C ALA A 7 -7.37 -8.47 -11.25
N ASN A 8 -7.12 -9.14 -12.37
CA ASN A 8 -5.79 -9.60 -12.73
C ASN A 8 -4.96 -8.38 -13.10
N ALA A 9 -3.91 -8.10 -12.33
CA ALA A 9 -2.94 -7.09 -12.68
C ALA A 9 -2.21 -7.58 -13.95
N ILE A 10 -2.66 -7.14 -15.14
CA ILE A 10 -2.07 -7.55 -16.43
C ILE A 10 -0.61 -7.09 -16.44
N ILE A 11 0.32 -8.03 -16.53
CA ILE A 11 1.75 -7.77 -16.76
C ILE A 11 1.87 -7.39 -18.23
N SER A 12 2.01 -6.11 -18.53
CA SER A 12 2.16 -5.64 -19.91
C SER A 12 3.60 -5.78 -20.42
N GLN A 13 4.60 -5.68 -19.52
CA GLN A 13 6.03 -5.78 -19.84
C GLN A 13 6.78 -6.25 -18.60
N PRO A 14 7.41 -7.45 -18.56
CA PRO A 14 8.06 -8.02 -17.37
C PRO A 14 9.38 -7.33 -16.98
N ASN A 15 9.93 -6.50 -17.87
CA ASN A 15 11.12 -5.69 -17.69
C ASN A 15 10.78 -4.27 -18.14
N ILE A 16 10.93 -3.28 -17.26
CA ILE A 16 10.80 -1.86 -17.60
C ILE A 16 12.16 -1.22 -17.37
N GLU A 17 12.63 -0.45 -18.36
CA GLU A 17 13.83 0.37 -18.20
C GLU A 17 13.62 1.44 -17.13
N PHE A 18 14.57 1.58 -16.21
CA PHE A 18 14.49 2.50 -15.07
C PHE A 18 14.21 3.95 -15.52
N ASP A 19 14.78 4.37 -16.65
CA ASP A 19 14.59 5.70 -17.24
C ASP A 19 13.10 5.97 -17.59
N ARG A 20 12.43 4.99 -18.20
CA ARG A 20 10.99 5.10 -18.52
C ARG A 20 10.14 5.21 -17.26
N TRP A 21 10.48 4.46 -16.22
CA TRP A 21 9.79 4.55 -14.93
C TRP A 21 10.00 5.92 -14.26
N MET A 22 11.22 6.46 -14.28
CA MET A 22 11.55 7.78 -13.73
C MET A 22 10.90 8.95 -14.48
N ASP A 23 10.70 8.82 -15.79
CA ASP A 23 10.04 9.86 -16.60
C ASP A 23 8.52 9.80 -16.46
N GLU A 24 7.92 8.61 -16.32
CA GLU A 24 6.51 8.45 -15.93
C GLU A 24 6.25 9.07 -14.54
N LEU A 25 7.18 8.86 -13.59
CA LEU A 25 7.18 9.50 -12.27
C LEU A 25 7.22 11.03 -12.32
N ARG A 26 8.13 11.62 -13.12
CA ARG A 26 8.26 13.08 -13.18
C ARG A 26 7.04 13.76 -13.78
N THR A 27 6.39 13.09 -14.73
CA THR A 27 5.22 13.63 -15.44
C THR A 27 3.98 13.69 -14.54
N GLN A 28 3.84 12.75 -13.60
CA GLN A 28 2.68 12.66 -12.70
C GLN A 28 2.77 13.55 -11.45
N HIS A 29 3.92 14.20 -11.19
CA HIS A 29 4.24 14.82 -9.90
C HIS A 29 4.21 16.36 -9.85
N ASN A 30 3.73 17.06 -10.87
CA ASN A 30 3.50 18.51 -10.79
C ASN A 30 2.28 18.83 -9.91
N GLY A 31 2.45 18.88 -8.58
CA GLY A 31 1.55 19.70 -7.75
C GLY A 31 1.33 19.42 -6.25
N VAL A 32 1.65 18.28 -5.64
CA VAL A 32 0.85 17.87 -4.45
C VAL A 32 1.51 17.86 -3.05
N VAL A 33 2.85 17.85 -2.81
CA VAL A 33 3.36 17.85 -1.39
C VAL A 33 4.70 18.57 -1.19
N THR A 34 4.87 19.20 -0.02
CA THR A 34 6.06 19.96 0.41
C THR A 34 7.35 19.13 0.55
N LYS A 35 8.46 19.70 0.09
CA LYS A 35 9.68 19.02 -0.35
C LYS A 35 10.65 18.48 0.71
N ASN A 36 10.51 18.70 2.02
CA ASN A 36 11.71 18.78 2.87
C ASN A 36 12.11 17.55 3.73
N SER A 37 11.22 16.69 4.21
CA SER A 37 11.60 15.51 5.03
C SER A 37 11.68 14.21 4.22
N ILE A 38 10.65 13.96 3.40
CA ILE A 38 10.55 12.76 2.55
C ILE A 38 11.63 12.76 1.45
N SER A 39 12.00 13.93 0.91
CA SER A 39 13.06 14.01 -0.10
C SER A 39 14.45 13.66 0.43
N ARG A 40 14.70 13.85 1.73
CA ARG A 40 16.00 13.51 2.34
C ARG A 40 16.11 12.00 2.57
N VAL A 41 15.04 11.37 3.04
CA VAL A 41 14.97 9.91 3.19
C VAL A 41 15.05 9.25 1.82
N ALA A 42 14.23 9.64 0.85
CA ALA A 42 14.27 9.11 -0.52
C ALA A 42 15.67 9.27 -1.16
N LYS A 43 16.33 10.42 -1.00
CA LYS A 43 17.71 10.64 -1.49
C LYS A 43 18.75 9.76 -0.80
N ILE A 44 18.62 9.51 0.51
CA ILE A 44 19.53 8.63 1.25
C ILE A 44 19.29 7.16 0.88
N VAL A 45 18.04 6.78 0.74
CA VAL A 45 17.59 5.42 0.42
C VAL A 45 17.97 5.04 -1.02
N LEU A 46 17.75 5.92 -2.00
CA LEU A 46 18.20 5.74 -3.39
C LEU A 46 19.72 5.58 -3.49
N ARG A 47 20.51 6.29 -2.67
CA ARG A 47 21.97 6.13 -2.61
C ARG A 47 22.42 4.79 -2.05
N LYS A 48 21.58 4.10 -1.29
CA LYS A 48 21.88 2.78 -0.70
C LYS A 48 21.46 1.63 -1.60
N ALA A 49 20.61 1.87 -2.59
CA ALA A 49 20.04 0.84 -3.45
C ALA A 49 20.96 0.54 -4.65
N ASP A 50 22.21 0.15 -4.39
CA ASP A 50 23.15 -0.31 -5.42
C ASP A 50 22.57 -1.57 -6.10
N PRO A 51 22.27 -1.54 -7.41
CA PRO A 51 21.74 -2.71 -8.13
C PRO A 51 22.64 -3.95 -8.14
N HIS A 52 23.95 -3.78 -7.89
CA HIS A 52 24.88 -4.90 -7.72
C HIS A 52 24.73 -5.57 -6.36
N GLN A 53 24.30 -4.82 -5.34
CA GLN A 53 24.05 -5.35 -4.00
C GLN A 53 22.59 -5.80 -3.81
N TYR A 54 21.64 -5.13 -4.47
CA TYR A 54 20.22 -5.36 -4.28
C TYR A 54 19.53 -5.80 -5.59
N LEU A 55 18.62 -6.75 -5.47
CA LEU A 55 17.60 -7.00 -6.48
C LEU A 55 16.49 -5.97 -6.31
N LEU A 56 16.29 -5.15 -7.33
CA LEU A 56 15.24 -4.14 -7.36
C LEU A 56 13.98 -4.73 -7.99
N SER A 57 12.86 -4.71 -7.25
CA SER A 57 11.58 -5.23 -7.70
C SER A 57 10.50 -4.15 -7.64
N HIS A 58 9.76 -3.99 -8.74
CA HIS A 58 8.56 -3.17 -8.80
C HIS A 58 7.36 -4.02 -8.44
N VAL A 59 6.63 -3.63 -7.41
CA VAL A 59 5.56 -4.43 -6.80
C VAL A 59 4.35 -3.53 -6.58
N THR A 60 3.16 -3.98 -6.98
CA THR A 60 1.91 -3.39 -6.50
C THR A 60 1.67 -3.91 -5.08
N ILE A 61 1.29 -3.09 -4.11
CA ILE A 61 1.16 -3.53 -2.69
C ILE A 61 -0.25 -3.36 -2.11
N VAL A 62 -0.96 -2.29 -2.46
CA VAL A 62 -2.31 -1.99 -1.93
C VAL A 62 -3.11 -1.17 -2.93
N ALA A 63 -4.44 -1.21 -2.82
CA ALA A 63 -5.38 -0.41 -3.60
C ALA A 63 -6.28 0.42 -2.68
N SER A 64 -6.72 1.58 -3.15
CA SER A 64 -7.69 2.42 -2.44
C SER A 64 -9.13 2.04 -2.73
N VAL A 65 -9.98 2.10 -1.72
CA VAL A 65 -11.45 2.11 -1.89
C VAL A 65 -11.99 3.53 -1.93
N ASP A 66 -13.10 3.70 -2.63
CA ASP A 66 -13.92 4.91 -2.54
C ASP A 66 -15.03 4.73 -1.51
N CYS A 67 -15.27 5.78 -0.75
CA CYS A 67 -16.33 5.84 0.24
C CYS A 67 -17.37 6.92 -0.09
N TYR A 68 -18.58 6.76 0.43
CA TYR A 68 -19.66 7.74 0.34
C TYR A 68 -20.33 7.95 1.70
N GLU A 69 -21.11 9.02 1.79
CA GLU A 69 -21.95 9.34 2.94
C GLU A 69 -23.33 8.70 2.76
N PRO A 70 -23.75 7.74 3.61
CA PRO A 70 -25.09 7.17 3.52
C PRO A 70 -26.16 8.19 3.94
N ASP A 71 -27.34 8.09 3.33
CA ASP A 71 -28.46 8.98 3.60
C ASP A 71 -28.99 8.83 5.04
N GLY A 72 -29.42 9.95 5.63
CA GLY A 72 -30.04 9.97 6.97
C GLY A 72 -29.08 9.67 8.12
N ILE A 73 -27.78 9.56 7.87
CA ILE A 73 -26.79 9.25 8.90
C ILE A 73 -26.23 10.53 9.57
N THR A 74 -26.27 10.55 10.91
CA THR A 74 -25.68 11.59 11.75
C THR A 74 -24.40 11.11 12.44
N THR A 75 -23.48 12.04 12.68
CA THR A 75 -22.29 11.82 13.52
C THR A 75 -22.65 11.95 15.00
N GLY A 76 -21.84 11.33 15.86
CA GLY A 76 -22.02 11.34 17.32
C GLY A 76 -22.10 9.94 17.90
N LYS A 77 -22.48 9.87 19.18
CA LYS A 77 -22.69 8.61 19.89
C LYS A 77 -24.06 8.02 19.54
N PHE A 78 -24.11 6.71 19.35
CA PHE A 78 -25.35 5.99 19.05
C PHE A 78 -25.30 4.58 19.66
N LEU A 79 -26.47 3.96 19.83
CA LEU A 79 -26.56 2.57 20.27
C LEU A 79 -26.68 1.65 19.06
N ASN A 80 -25.89 0.58 19.06
CA ASN A 80 -26.01 -0.54 18.12
C ASN A 80 -26.12 -1.81 18.95
N ARG A 81 -27.28 -2.49 18.92
CA ARG A 81 -27.58 -3.65 19.78
C ARG A 81 -27.14 -3.44 21.24
N ASP A 82 -27.57 -2.32 21.83
CA ASP A 82 -27.27 -1.90 23.21
C ASP A 82 -25.79 -1.62 23.52
N ILE A 83 -24.90 -1.71 22.53
CA ILE A 83 -23.50 -1.30 22.65
C ILE A 83 -23.35 0.15 22.17
N GLN A 84 -22.76 0.99 23.01
CA GLN A 84 -22.48 2.38 22.67
C GLN A 84 -21.36 2.46 21.63
N CYS A 85 -21.69 3.00 20.46
CA CYS A 85 -20.80 3.25 19.36
C CYS A 85 -20.57 4.76 19.18
N GLU A 86 -19.48 5.14 18.52
CA GLU A 86 -19.19 6.53 18.14
C GLU A 86 -18.91 6.62 16.65
N ARG A 87 -19.72 7.42 15.94
CA ARG A 87 -19.49 7.75 14.53
C ARG A 87 -18.91 9.15 14.43
N ARG A 88 -17.65 9.26 14.03
CA ARG A 88 -16.96 10.56 13.87
C ARG A 88 -17.11 11.17 12.48
N TRP A 89 -17.27 10.32 11.46
CA TRP A 89 -17.34 10.73 10.06
C TRP A 89 -18.56 10.11 9.37
N LYS A 90 -19.06 10.78 8.33
CA LYS A 90 -20.22 10.30 7.54
C LYS A 90 -19.79 9.44 6.36
N ASN A 91 -18.62 9.70 5.81
CA ASN A 91 -18.03 9.06 4.63
C ASN A 91 -17.33 7.72 4.98
N PHE A 92 -18.06 6.79 5.60
CA PHE A 92 -17.48 5.50 6.02
C PHE A 92 -17.94 4.32 5.15
N ARG A 93 -18.95 4.50 4.29
CA ARG A 93 -19.52 3.39 3.53
C ARG A 93 -18.75 3.19 2.24
N ILE A 94 -18.20 1.98 2.06
CA ILE A 94 -17.46 1.62 0.84
C ILE A 94 -18.43 1.43 -0.31
N LYS A 95 -18.14 2.04 -1.47
CA LYS A 95 -18.92 1.83 -2.70
C LYS A 95 -18.88 0.36 -3.11
N SER A 96 -19.99 -0.18 -3.61
CA SER A 96 -20.10 -1.59 -3.98
C SER A 96 -19.14 -2.00 -5.11
N GLU A 97 -18.78 -1.08 -6.01
CA GLU A 97 -17.75 -1.27 -7.04
C GLU A 97 -16.35 -1.57 -6.48
N CYS A 98 -16.08 -1.20 -5.22
CA CYS A 98 -14.82 -1.43 -4.52
C CYS A 98 -14.80 -2.74 -3.69
N GLU A 99 -15.84 -3.59 -3.75
CA GLU A 99 -15.90 -4.81 -2.92
C GLU A 99 -14.75 -5.80 -3.16
N ASP A 100 -14.25 -5.85 -4.41
CA ASP A 100 -13.23 -6.81 -4.86
C ASP A 100 -11.80 -6.38 -4.52
N ILE A 101 -11.61 -5.12 -4.09
CA ILE A 101 -10.31 -4.58 -3.67
C ILE A 101 -10.12 -4.53 -2.16
N ILE A 102 -11.18 -4.82 -1.38
CA ILE A 102 -11.07 -5.08 0.07
C ILE A 102 -10.17 -6.30 0.26
N ASN A 103 -9.16 -6.20 1.12
CA ASN A 103 -8.21 -7.28 1.32
C ASN A 103 -8.85 -8.48 2.05
N ASN A 104 -8.14 -9.60 2.11
CA ASN A 104 -8.61 -10.84 2.73
C ASN A 104 -8.78 -10.72 4.25
N ASN A 105 -8.09 -9.79 4.90
CA ASN A 105 -8.30 -9.45 6.33
C ASN A 105 -9.55 -8.59 6.55
N GLN A 106 -10.23 -8.20 5.46
CA GLN A 106 -11.38 -7.30 5.45
C GLN A 106 -11.03 -5.88 5.91
N ASP A 107 -9.78 -5.48 5.66
CA ASP A 107 -9.32 -4.12 5.85
C ASP A 107 -9.28 -3.40 4.50
N ALA A 108 -9.52 -2.10 4.53
CA ALA A 108 -9.52 -1.24 3.36
C ALA A 108 -8.95 0.15 3.68
N TRP A 109 -8.43 0.82 2.65
CA TRP A 109 -7.89 2.17 2.76
C TRP A 109 -8.68 3.11 1.87
N GLU A 110 -9.33 4.10 2.47
CA GLU A 110 -10.00 5.15 1.71
C GLU A 110 -8.96 5.93 0.89
N ARG A 111 -9.33 6.33 -0.34
CA ARG A 111 -8.42 6.94 -1.32
C ARG A 111 -7.67 8.15 -0.77
N SER A 112 -8.35 9.10 -0.15
CA SER A 112 -7.70 10.31 0.35
C SER A 112 -6.69 9.99 1.48
N LEU A 113 -7.03 9.05 2.36
CA LEU A 113 -6.11 8.56 3.38
C LEU A 113 -4.90 7.88 2.74
N LEU A 114 -5.11 6.92 1.84
CA LEU A 114 -4.03 6.17 1.20
C LEU A 114 -3.05 7.10 0.47
N LEU A 115 -3.57 8.07 -0.28
CA LEU A 115 -2.76 9.07 -0.99
C LEU A 115 -1.97 9.98 -0.04
N SER A 116 -2.44 10.16 1.20
CA SER A 116 -1.73 10.93 2.23
C SER A 116 -0.65 10.12 2.94
N THR A 117 -0.79 8.79 3.06
CA THR A 117 0.09 7.94 3.89
C THR A 117 1.00 7.00 3.12
N TYR A 118 0.77 6.70 1.82
CA TYR A 118 1.55 5.68 1.09
C TYR A 118 3.06 5.94 1.02
N ARG A 119 3.53 7.17 1.29
CA ARG A 119 4.96 7.49 1.34
C ARG A 119 5.64 7.03 2.62
N THR A 120 4.89 6.60 3.65
CA THR A 120 5.49 6.04 4.87
C THR A 120 6.17 4.69 4.63
N PHE A 121 5.84 4.02 3.53
CA PHE A 121 6.58 2.86 3.06
C PHE A 121 8.05 3.17 2.77
N ILE A 122 8.42 4.40 2.37
CA ILE A 122 9.79 4.71 1.95
C ILE A 122 10.75 4.52 3.14
N GLY A 123 11.72 3.62 2.96
CA GLY A 123 12.66 3.21 4.00
C GLY A 123 12.14 2.13 4.95
N ALA A 124 10.90 1.68 4.80
CA ALA A 124 10.37 0.56 5.56
C ALA A 124 11.14 -0.72 5.22
N PRO A 125 11.46 -1.57 6.21
CA PRO A 125 12.11 -2.85 5.97
C PRO A 125 11.25 -3.75 5.09
N ASN A 126 11.91 -4.61 4.30
CA ASN A 126 11.25 -5.77 3.74
C ASN A 126 11.63 -7.05 4.51
N TYR A 127 10.67 -7.96 4.66
CA TYR A 127 10.87 -9.24 5.32
C TYR A 127 10.39 -10.39 4.42
N LEU A 128 10.49 -11.61 4.95
CA LEU A 128 9.91 -12.82 4.37
C LEU A 128 8.89 -13.35 5.39
N GLU A 129 7.65 -13.59 4.94
CA GLU A 129 6.56 -14.14 5.77
C GLU A 129 6.30 -13.37 7.08
N HIS A 130 6.41 -12.04 7.04
CA HIS A 130 6.15 -11.13 8.17
C HIS A 130 6.98 -11.41 9.44
N ILE A 131 8.16 -12.01 9.30
CA ILE A 131 9.11 -12.13 10.42
C ILE A 131 9.76 -10.76 10.66
N GLN A 132 9.04 -9.88 11.36
CA GLN A 132 9.37 -8.47 11.62
C GLN A 132 10.45 -8.28 12.71
N ILE A 133 11.53 -9.06 12.62
CA ILE A 133 12.72 -8.94 13.47
C ILE A 133 13.74 -8.10 12.68
N PRO A 134 14.18 -6.92 13.16
CA PRO A 134 15.03 -6.00 12.39
C PRO A 134 16.27 -6.66 11.76
N GLU A 135 16.90 -7.59 12.48
CA GLU A 135 18.09 -8.33 12.05
C GLU A 135 17.82 -9.29 10.89
N LEU A 136 16.56 -9.71 10.71
CA LEU A 136 16.14 -10.63 9.66
C LEU A 136 15.66 -9.91 8.39
N SER A 137 15.70 -8.58 8.38
CA SER A 137 15.38 -7.76 7.21
C SER A 137 16.10 -8.23 5.95
N LYS A 138 15.35 -8.26 4.85
CA LYS A 138 15.85 -8.65 3.54
C LYS A 138 16.33 -7.44 2.74
N GLY A 139 16.30 -6.23 3.30
CA GLY A 139 16.39 -4.98 2.55
C GLY A 139 15.26 -4.01 2.92
N PHE A 140 14.86 -3.16 1.98
CA PHE A 140 13.98 -2.02 2.27
C PHE A 140 13.22 -1.53 1.04
N VAL A 141 12.13 -0.81 1.28
CA VAL A 141 11.41 -0.09 0.22
C VAL A 141 12.16 1.19 -0.14
N VAL A 142 12.48 1.32 -1.42
CA VAL A 142 13.28 2.42 -1.99
C VAL A 142 12.42 3.65 -2.24
N ASP A 143 11.28 3.45 -2.88
CA ASP A 143 10.39 4.51 -3.31
C ASP A 143 8.96 3.99 -3.49
N THR A 144 7.98 4.89 -3.53
CA THR A 144 6.57 4.56 -3.74
C THR A 144 5.87 5.54 -4.68
N ILE A 145 4.94 5.02 -5.49
CA ILE A 145 4.14 5.80 -6.42
C ILE A 145 2.66 5.40 -6.33
N ALA A 146 1.79 6.40 -6.46
CA ALA A 146 0.36 6.21 -6.62
C ALA A 146 0.02 6.14 -8.11
N ARG A 147 -0.59 5.05 -8.55
CA ARG A 147 -1.07 4.81 -9.92
C ARG A 147 -2.59 4.86 -9.93
N ASP A 148 -3.12 5.96 -10.43
CA ASP A 148 -4.57 6.16 -10.58
C ASP A 148 -5.12 5.32 -11.76
N LEU A 149 -6.15 4.51 -11.47
CA LEU A 149 -6.86 3.69 -12.45
C LEU A 149 -8.31 4.15 -12.63
N GLY A 150 -8.66 5.35 -12.15
CA GLY A 150 -10.00 5.92 -12.15
C GLY A 150 -10.84 5.39 -10.99
N GLU A 151 -11.25 4.12 -11.07
CA GLU A 151 -12.11 3.48 -10.04
C GLU A 151 -11.36 3.22 -8.73
N THR A 152 -10.04 3.04 -8.80
CA THR A 152 -9.16 2.82 -7.64
C THR A 152 -7.78 3.39 -7.92
N CYS A 153 -7.04 3.70 -6.86
CA CYS A 153 -5.63 4.03 -6.95
C CYS A 153 -4.81 2.87 -6.39
N TYR A 154 -3.89 2.35 -7.19
CA TYR A 154 -2.93 1.35 -6.73
C TYR A 154 -1.69 2.05 -6.20
N ILE A 155 -1.11 1.52 -5.14
CA ILE A 155 0.21 1.93 -4.67
C ILE A 155 1.20 0.90 -5.18
N ASP A 156 2.14 1.37 -5.98
CA ASP A 156 3.28 0.60 -6.42
C ASP A 156 4.50 1.02 -5.59
N ILE A 157 5.33 0.05 -5.24
CA ILE A 157 6.54 0.21 -4.46
C ILE A 157 7.73 -0.33 -5.23
N LEU A 158 8.88 0.34 -5.07
CA LEU A 158 10.17 -0.15 -5.50
C LEU A 158 10.87 -0.76 -4.28
N VAL A 159 11.17 -2.05 -4.32
CA VAL A 159 11.74 -2.78 -3.18
C VAL A 159 13.14 -3.26 -3.52
N ALA A 160 14.10 -2.95 -2.65
CA ALA A 160 15.45 -3.45 -2.71
C ALA A 160 15.59 -4.68 -1.80
N THR A 161 15.85 -5.84 -2.40
CA THR A 161 16.11 -7.10 -1.68
C THR A 161 17.59 -7.45 -1.79
N ASP A 162 18.28 -7.55 -0.66
CA ASP A 162 19.72 -7.77 -0.56
C ASP A 162 20.10 -9.14 -1.17
N ARG A 163 21.01 -9.11 -2.16
CA ARG A 163 21.44 -10.29 -2.91
C ARG A 163 22.17 -11.32 -2.06
N LYS A 164 22.59 -10.99 -0.84
CA LYS A 164 23.14 -11.98 0.10
C LYS A 164 22.12 -13.08 0.44
N HIS A 165 20.81 -12.80 0.36
CA HIS A 165 19.73 -13.74 0.62
C HIS A 165 19.45 -14.63 -0.59
N LYS A 166 20.46 -15.39 -1.05
CA LYS A 166 20.48 -16.12 -2.33
C LYS A 166 19.22 -16.95 -2.61
N MET A 167 18.71 -17.67 -1.61
CA MET A 167 17.51 -18.49 -1.78
C MET A 167 16.27 -17.64 -2.11
N LEU A 168 16.04 -16.56 -1.36
CA LEU A 168 14.92 -15.66 -1.61
C LEU A 168 15.04 -14.96 -2.97
N ILE A 169 16.26 -14.55 -3.34
CA ILE A 169 16.50 -13.95 -4.66
C ILE A 169 16.11 -14.92 -5.77
N ASN A 170 16.58 -16.16 -5.69
CA ASN A 170 16.22 -17.18 -6.67
C ASN A 170 14.70 -17.42 -6.68
N ASP A 171 14.06 -17.53 -5.52
CA ASP A 171 12.61 -17.70 -5.44
C ASP A 171 11.82 -16.52 -6.07
N ILE A 172 12.32 -15.29 -5.98
CA ILE A 172 11.71 -14.11 -6.62
C ILE A 172 11.92 -14.15 -8.14
N MET A 173 13.13 -14.49 -8.58
CA MET A 173 13.52 -14.57 -9.99
C MET A 173 12.81 -15.70 -10.72
N ASP A 174 12.67 -16.86 -10.06
CA ASP A 174 12.01 -18.07 -10.57
C ASP A 174 10.48 -18.03 -10.39
N GLU A 175 9.95 -16.92 -9.88
CA GLU A 175 8.51 -16.68 -9.64
C GLU A 175 7.86 -17.61 -8.61
N ASN A 176 8.66 -18.35 -7.82
CA ASN A 176 8.19 -19.12 -6.67
C ASN A 176 7.58 -18.21 -5.58
N ILE A 177 8.06 -16.97 -5.48
CA ILE A 177 7.52 -15.91 -4.62
C ILE A 177 7.38 -14.64 -5.44
N CYS A 178 6.14 -14.32 -5.81
CA CYS A 178 5.81 -13.16 -6.63
C CYS A 178 4.98 -12.11 -5.89
N ALA A 179 4.52 -12.38 -4.66
CA ALA A 179 3.62 -11.49 -3.96
C ALA A 179 4.27 -10.84 -2.72
N MET A 180 3.72 -9.69 -2.34
CA MET A 180 4.08 -9.03 -1.10
C MET A 180 2.83 -8.72 -0.26
N SER A 181 3.02 -8.57 1.04
CA SER A 181 2.01 -8.11 1.97
C SER A 181 2.62 -7.01 2.84
N MET A 182 1.79 -6.24 3.51
CA MET A 182 2.22 -5.05 4.25
C MET A 182 1.67 -5.10 5.67
N GLY A 183 2.47 -4.65 6.62
CA GLY A 183 2.02 -4.26 7.95
C GLY A 183 1.82 -2.76 8.02
N CYS A 184 0.86 -2.35 8.84
CA CYS A 184 0.66 -0.95 9.16
C CYS A 184 0.30 -0.78 10.64
N ILE A 185 0.67 0.36 11.19
CA ILE A 185 0.13 0.87 12.45
C ILE A 185 -1.17 1.57 12.11
N SER A 186 -2.21 1.24 12.88
CA SER A 186 -3.49 1.94 12.87
C SER A 186 -3.78 2.47 14.26
N LEU A 187 -4.20 3.73 14.37
CA LEU A 187 -4.67 4.28 15.64
C LEU A 187 -6.12 3.88 15.93
N PHE A 188 -6.91 3.66 14.89
CA PHE A 188 -8.30 3.24 14.98
C PHE A 188 -8.77 2.72 13.62
N THR A 189 -9.82 1.90 13.63
CA THR A 189 -10.55 1.45 12.46
C THR A 189 -11.95 2.05 12.42
N ILE A 190 -12.55 2.12 11.23
CA ILE A 190 -13.92 2.55 11.03
C ILE A 190 -14.71 1.41 10.39
N CYS A 191 -15.79 0.97 11.05
CA CYS A 191 -16.68 -0.03 10.48
C CYS A 191 -17.40 0.52 9.23
N SER A 192 -17.25 -0.14 8.08
CA SER A 192 -17.87 0.31 6.82
C SER A 192 -19.40 0.24 6.83
N LYS A 193 -20.00 -0.53 7.74
CA LYS A 193 -21.45 -0.68 7.87
C LYS A 193 -22.10 0.38 8.74
N CYS A 194 -21.58 0.62 9.94
CA CYS A 194 -22.21 1.52 10.91
C CYS A 194 -21.39 2.78 11.21
N GLY A 195 -20.15 2.91 10.73
CA GLY A 195 -19.30 4.07 10.94
C GLY A 195 -18.73 4.19 12.36
N ASN A 196 -18.86 3.16 13.18
CA ASN A 196 -18.24 3.13 14.51
C ASN A 196 -16.72 3.20 14.37
N VAL A 197 -16.10 4.05 15.19
CA VAL A 197 -14.66 4.18 15.34
C VAL A 197 -14.20 3.34 16.52
N ALA A 198 -13.29 2.41 16.28
CA ALA A 198 -12.73 1.54 17.32
C ALA A 198 -11.20 1.66 17.35
N SER A 199 -10.64 1.95 18.52
CA SER A 199 -9.17 2.02 18.70
C SER A 199 -8.58 0.68 19.15
N ASP A 200 -9.43 -0.22 19.64
CA ASP A 200 -9.08 -1.54 20.14
C ASP A 200 -10.31 -2.48 20.09
N ASP A 201 -10.09 -3.76 20.37
CA ASP A 201 -11.11 -4.82 20.27
C ASP A 201 -12.31 -4.61 21.21
N SER A 202 -12.14 -3.89 22.33
CA SER A 202 -13.23 -3.62 23.28
C SER A 202 -14.22 -2.56 22.76
N GLN A 203 -13.79 -1.77 21.76
CA GLN A 203 -14.59 -0.71 21.14
C GLN A 203 -15.26 -1.18 19.84
N LEU A 204 -15.09 -2.44 19.46
CA LEU A 204 -15.68 -2.98 18.23
C LEU A 204 -17.20 -3.00 18.31
N CYS A 205 -17.82 -2.58 17.21
CA CYS A 205 -19.28 -2.58 17.11
C CYS A 205 -19.83 -4.00 16.86
N PRO A 206 -21.13 -4.22 17.13
CA PRO A 206 -21.82 -5.48 16.82
C PRO A 206 -21.68 -5.97 15.38
N CYS A 207 -21.53 -5.04 14.42
CA CYS A 207 -21.37 -5.39 13.01
C CYS A 207 -20.05 -6.13 12.75
N ILE A 208 -19.00 -5.83 13.52
CA ILE A 208 -17.71 -6.51 13.40
C ILE A 208 -17.70 -7.77 14.26
N LEU A 209 -18.14 -7.66 15.52
CA LEU A 209 -18.09 -8.75 16.50
C LEU A 209 -19.03 -9.91 16.20
N TYR A 210 -20.27 -9.64 15.78
CA TYR A 210 -21.32 -10.65 15.67
C TYR A 210 -21.76 -10.92 14.24
N ASP A 211 -21.90 -9.88 13.40
CA ASP A 211 -22.22 -10.11 11.99
C ASP A 211 -20.99 -10.66 11.24
N GLY A 212 -19.78 -10.34 11.73
CA GLY A 212 -18.51 -10.79 11.19
C GLY A 212 -17.99 -9.90 10.06
N LYS A 213 -16.69 -9.59 10.11
CA LYS A 213 -15.98 -8.97 8.99
C LYS A 213 -16.13 -9.83 7.73
N GLY A 214 -16.34 -9.20 6.58
CA GLY A 214 -16.52 -9.86 5.28
C GLY A 214 -17.95 -10.31 5.00
N SER A 215 -18.85 -10.28 5.98
CA SER A 215 -20.27 -10.55 5.77
C SER A 215 -20.91 -9.49 4.87
N LYS A 216 -21.96 -9.88 4.14
CA LYS A 216 -22.73 -8.96 3.29
C LYS A 216 -23.91 -8.35 4.05
N PHE A 217 -24.23 -7.11 3.75
CA PHE A 217 -25.44 -6.44 4.22
C PHE A 217 -26.08 -5.64 3.09
N LYS A 218 -27.36 -5.33 3.22
CA LYS A 218 -28.05 -4.40 2.32
C LYS A 218 -28.10 -3.02 2.94
N ASP A 219 -27.80 -2.01 2.14
CA ASP A 219 -27.93 -0.62 2.54
C ASP A 219 -29.38 -0.13 2.47
N GLU A 220 -29.55 1.16 2.74
CA GLU A 220 -30.82 1.89 2.75
C GLU A 220 -31.50 1.90 1.36
N SER A 221 -30.71 1.73 0.29
CA SER A 221 -31.17 1.63 -1.10
C SER A 221 -31.33 0.18 -1.59
N GLY A 222 -31.10 -0.81 -0.72
CA GLY A 222 -31.17 -2.23 -1.04
C GLY A 222 -29.94 -2.80 -1.78
N ILE A 223 -28.89 -2.00 -1.96
CA ILE A 223 -27.61 -2.39 -2.58
C ILE A 223 -26.84 -3.27 -1.59
N SER A 224 -26.22 -4.33 -2.08
CA SER A 224 -25.37 -5.20 -1.27
C SER A 224 -23.98 -4.59 -1.09
N HIS A 225 -23.50 -4.61 0.16
CA HIS A 225 -22.15 -4.18 0.55
C HIS A 225 -21.47 -5.24 1.40
N LYS A 226 -20.14 -5.28 1.40
CA LYS A 226 -19.32 -6.08 2.31
C LYS A 226 -18.93 -5.28 3.56
N ILE A 227 -19.04 -5.89 4.74
CA ILE A 227 -18.55 -5.31 6.00
C ILE A 227 -17.02 -5.39 6.00
N ALA A 228 -16.37 -4.25 6.19
CA ALA A 228 -14.92 -4.12 6.26
C ALA A 228 -14.55 -3.06 7.30
N GLU A 229 -13.26 -2.97 7.61
CA GLU A 229 -12.68 -1.93 8.43
C GLU A 229 -11.84 -0.98 7.58
N LEU A 230 -12.19 0.31 7.62
CA LEU A 230 -11.34 1.36 7.07
C LEU A 230 -10.24 1.67 8.08
N VAL A 231 -8.99 1.60 7.64
CA VAL A 231 -7.82 1.71 8.52
C VAL A 231 -7.40 3.17 8.66
N GLY A 232 -8.01 3.90 9.60
CA GLY A 232 -7.75 5.32 9.87
C GLY A 232 -8.65 6.30 9.12
N HIS A 233 -8.32 7.59 9.14
CA HIS A 233 -9.04 8.65 8.41
C HIS A 233 -8.11 9.82 8.07
N VAL A 234 -8.26 10.40 6.87
CA VAL A 234 -7.37 11.47 6.35
C VAL A 234 -7.29 12.70 7.26
N SER A 235 -8.36 13.00 8.01
CA SER A 235 -8.40 14.15 8.92
C SER A 235 -7.56 13.96 10.20
N VAL A 236 -7.04 12.75 10.45
CA VAL A 236 -6.15 12.46 11.57
C VAL A 236 -4.80 12.01 10.99
N PRO A 237 -3.90 12.97 10.70
CA PRO A 237 -2.55 12.64 10.24
C PRO A 237 -1.90 11.67 11.23
N ASN A 238 -1.32 10.57 10.73
CA ASN A 238 -0.77 9.44 11.49
C ASN A 238 -1.78 8.40 12.02
N SER A 239 -3.07 8.47 11.64
CA SER A 239 -3.99 7.36 11.92
C SER A 239 -3.61 6.06 11.23
N ASN A 240 -2.83 6.15 10.16
CA ASN A 240 -2.27 5.03 9.43
C ASN A 240 -0.79 5.30 9.08
N GLN A 241 0.06 4.31 9.32
CA GLN A 241 1.47 4.33 8.90
C GLN A 241 1.88 2.93 8.46
N PHE A 242 2.32 2.77 7.21
CA PHE A 242 2.91 1.52 6.72
C PHE A 242 4.29 1.31 7.33
N MET A 243 4.55 0.10 7.83
CA MET A 243 5.74 -0.22 8.63
C MET A 243 6.69 -1.20 7.95
N ASP A 244 6.20 -2.02 7.03
CA ASP A 244 7.00 -2.99 6.30
C ASP A 244 6.31 -3.42 5.00
N ALA A 245 7.09 -4.06 4.14
CA ALA A 245 6.60 -4.81 2.99
C ALA A 245 7.26 -6.18 2.95
N SER A 246 6.52 -7.25 3.18
CA SER A 246 7.07 -8.61 3.30
C SER A 246 6.77 -9.43 2.06
N TRP A 247 7.77 -10.14 1.54
CA TRP A 247 7.56 -11.19 0.54
C TRP A 247 6.77 -12.33 1.16
N VAL A 248 5.70 -12.75 0.49
CA VAL A 248 4.79 -13.80 0.96
C VAL A 248 4.30 -14.65 -0.21
N ARG A 249 3.94 -15.90 0.06
CA ARG A 249 3.24 -16.71 -0.95
C ARG A 249 1.77 -16.32 -1.12
N ASN A 250 1.12 -15.98 -0.01
CA ASN A 250 -0.31 -15.69 0.04
C ASN A 250 -0.53 -14.26 0.57
N PRO A 251 -0.65 -13.25 -0.30
CA PRO A 251 -0.87 -11.89 0.14
C PRO A 251 -2.31 -11.69 0.64
N ALA A 252 -2.49 -10.74 1.56
CA ALA A 252 -3.82 -10.34 2.00
C ALA A 252 -4.59 -9.65 0.85
N PHE A 253 -3.90 -8.83 0.04
CA PHE A 253 -4.46 -8.25 -1.17
C PHE A 253 -3.97 -9.03 -2.38
N SER A 254 -4.88 -9.66 -3.14
CA SER A 254 -4.51 -10.51 -4.29
C SER A 254 -3.78 -9.75 -5.41
N GLY A 255 -4.05 -8.45 -5.55
CA GLY A 255 -3.37 -7.55 -6.47
C GLY A 255 -1.95 -7.17 -6.02
N ALA A 256 -1.50 -7.60 -4.85
CA ALA A 256 -0.19 -7.27 -4.30
C ALA A 256 0.94 -8.12 -4.92
N GLN A 257 1.19 -7.90 -6.22
CA GLN A 257 2.07 -8.73 -7.05
C GLN A 257 3.27 -7.96 -7.55
N ARG A 258 4.41 -8.66 -7.64
CA ARG A 258 5.59 -8.24 -8.38
C ARG A 258 5.20 -8.08 -9.83
N ARG A 259 5.44 -6.89 -10.34
CA ARG A 259 5.25 -6.54 -11.75
C ARG A 259 6.53 -6.92 -12.48
N ASN A 260 7.64 -6.28 -12.09
CA ASN A 260 8.90 -6.33 -12.82
C ASN A 260 10.11 -6.40 -11.89
N ILE A 261 11.23 -6.82 -12.47
CA ILE A 261 12.55 -6.73 -11.85
C ILE A 261 13.34 -5.71 -12.65
N LEU A 262 14.07 -4.83 -11.96
CA LEU A 262 14.93 -3.85 -12.61
C LEU A 262 16.34 -4.45 -12.70
N ASN A 263 16.77 -4.79 -13.92
CA ASN A 263 18.10 -5.31 -14.16
C ASN A 263 19.10 -4.16 -14.43
N PRO A 264 20.22 -4.05 -13.69
CA PRO A 264 21.25 -3.06 -14.01
C PRO A 264 21.95 -3.28 -15.35
N ASP A 265 21.98 -4.53 -15.84
CA ASP A 265 22.74 -4.89 -17.05
C ASP A 265 22.03 -4.47 -18.35
N THR A 266 20.82 -3.92 -18.27
CA THR A 266 20.20 -3.17 -19.37
C THR A 266 20.87 -1.80 -19.51
N VAL A 267 22.10 -1.81 -20.03
CA VAL A 267 22.97 -0.83 -20.73
C VAL A 267 22.91 0.68 -20.40
N SER A 268 21.84 1.28 -19.85
CA SER A 268 21.77 2.73 -19.58
C SER A 268 22.11 3.15 -18.13
N ILE A 269 21.99 2.25 -17.15
CA ILE A 269 21.98 2.62 -15.72
C ILE A 269 23.39 2.91 -15.17
N ALA A 270 24.40 2.12 -15.53
CA ALA A 270 25.76 2.27 -15.03
C ALA A 270 26.38 3.63 -15.45
N SER A 271 26.18 4.02 -16.72
CA SER A 271 26.74 5.27 -17.27
C SER A 271 26.25 6.53 -16.54
N LYS A 272 24.99 6.55 -16.11
CA LYS A 272 24.38 7.73 -15.46
C LYS A 272 24.63 7.77 -13.95
N LEU A 273 24.80 6.63 -13.28
CA LEU A 273 25.22 6.60 -11.89
C LEU A 273 26.68 7.08 -11.74
N ASP A 274 27.52 6.81 -12.73
CA ASP A 274 28.88 7.36 -12.82
C ASP A 274 28.87 8.86 -13.13
N GLU A 275 27.98 9.35 -14.00
CA GLU A 275 27.77 10.79 -14.22
C GLU A 275 27.27 11.51 -12.96
N VAL A 276 26.30 10.93 -12.25
CA VAL A 276 25.79 11.51 -11.01
C VAL A 276 26.90 11.52 -9.95
N SER A 277 27.66 10.43 -9.82
CA SER A 277 28.77 10.33 -8.86
C SER A 277 29.92 11.31 -9.17
N SER A 278 30.27 11.50 -10.44
CA SER A 278 31.34 12.42 -10.88
C SER A 278 30.95 13.90 -10.71
N VAL A 279 29.70 14.27 -10.98
CA VAL A 279 29.20 15.63 -10.70
C VAL A 279 29.26 15.98 -9.20
N TYR A 280 29.18 15.00 -8.31
CA TYR A 280 29.30 15.22 -6.85
C TYR A 280 30.74 15.18 -6.32
N ALA A 281 31.67 14.51 -7.00
CA ALA A 281 33.11 14.60 -6.68
C ALA A 281 33.63 16.03 -6.88
N ILE A 282 33.24 16.66 -7.99
CA ILE A 282 33.60 18.05 -8.33
C ILE A 282 33.03 19.07 -7.32
N LYS A 283 31.92 18.75 -6.65
CA LYS A 283 31.31 19.61 -5.61
C LYS A 283 31.87 19.42 -4.20
N ARG A 284 32.76 18.45 -3.97
CA ARG A 284 33.45 18.27 -2.68
C ARG A 284 34.85 18.90 -2.66
N GLU A 285 35.40 19.22 -3.82
CA GLU A 285 36.71 19.84 -3.98
C GLU A 285 36.66 21.37 -4.14
N ASN A 286 35.45 21.95 -4.13
CA ASN A 286 35.20 23.39 -4.04
C ASN A 286 34.47 23.71 -2.72
#